data_AF-A0A3B1JXN8-F1
#
_entry.id   AF-A0A3B1JXN8-F1
#
_cell.length_a   1.000
_cell.length_b   1.000
_cell.length_c   1.000
_cell.angle_alpha   90.00
_cell.angle_beta   90.00
_cell.angle_gamma   90.00
#
_symmetry.space_group_name_H-M   'P 1'
#
loop_
_entity.id
_entity.type
_entity.pdbx_description
1 polymer ?
#
loop_
_entity_poly.entity_id
_entity_poly.type
_entity_poly.pdbx_seq_one_letter_code
_entity_poly.pdbx_strand_id
1 'polypeptide(L)'
;MFESVAERELWPKEEWASILAPFLSGEPLLALQALTAQEAQDYCALRSEILARVGMSPSAAAIEHHKWTYRPGVPPRNQMTMLLRLTSRWLEPGTSTPEEVAEKVAVDRYVRALPPELRKAVALRGVQSPGARVYTCNGRLRHQIPRGHSP
;
A
#
# COMPACT_ATOMS: atom_id res chain seq x y z
N MET A 1 5.25 -14.67 -2.64
CA MET A 1 5.69 -15.89 -3.36
C MET A 1 6.93 -15.57 -4.19
N PHE A 2 6.92 -14.45 -4.93
CA PHE A 2 8.13 -13.92 -5.57
C PHE A 2 9.25 -13.57 -4.58
N GLU A 3 8.94 -12.83 -3.49
CA GLU A 3 9.99 -12.37 -2.56
C GLU A 3 10.73 -13.54 -1.91
N SER A 4 10.00 -14.59 -1.50
CA SER A 4 10.61 -15.78 -0.87
C SER A 4 11.54 -16.55 -1.81
N VAL A 5 11.27 -16.51 -3.12
CA VAL A 5 12.19 -17.11 -4.12
C VAL A 5 13.38 -16.18 -4.31
N ALA A 6 13.16 -14.89 -4.49
CA ALA A 6 14.24 -13.91 -4.69
C ALA A 6 15.22 -13.86 -3.49
N GLU A 7 14.72 -13.99 -2.26
CA GLU A 7 15.53 -14.06 -1.04
C GLU A 7 16.33 -15.36 -0.95
N ARG A 8 15.72 -16.51 -1.30
CA ARG A 8 16.40 -17.81 -1.31
C ARG A 8 17.51 -17.87 -2.36
N GLU A 9 17.25 -17.30 -3.54
CA GLU A 9 18.20 -17.25 -4.66
C GLU A 9 19.16 -16.05 -4.58
N LEU A 10 19.10 -15.26 -3.51
CA LEU A 10 19.98 -14.11 -3.24
C LEU A 10 20.02 -13.06 -4.38
N TRP A 11 18.89 -12.81 -5.03
CA TRP A 11 18.83 -11.81 -6.10
C TRP A 11 19.00 -10.39 -5.54
N PRO A 12 19.78 -9.51 -6.20
CA PRO A 12 19.90 -8.10 -5.81
C PRO A 12 18.54 -7.41 -5.83
N LYS A 13 18.18 -6.69 -4.76
CA LYS A 13 16.87 -6.02 -4.66
C LYS A 13 16.63 -5.00 -5.75
N GLU A 14 17.71 -4.42 -6.27
CA GLU A 14 17.73 -3.48 -7.39
C GLU A 14 17.27 -4.11 -8.70
N GLU A 15 17.42 -5.43 -8.84
CA GLU A 15 17.06 -6.17 -10.05
C GLU A 15 15.66 -6.78 -9.97
N TRP A 16 15.04 -6.83 -8.79
CA TRP A 16 13.76 -7.50 -8.59
C TRP A 16 12.65 -6.98 -9.52
N ALA A 17 12.62 -5.67 -9.79
CA ALA A 17 11.65 -5.07 -10.71
C ALA A 17 11.88 -5.54 -12.16
N SER A 18 13.13 -5.52 -12.61
CA SER A 18 13.54 -5.97 -13.95
C SER A 18 13.31 -7.47 -14.15
N ILE A 19 13.52 -8.27 -13.11
CA ILE A 19 13.25 -9.72 -13.12
C ILE A 19 11.75 -9.97 -13.16
N LEU A 20 10.95 -9.19 -12.43
CA LEU A 20 9.50 -9.37 -12.36
C LEU A 20 8.79 -8.93 -13.64
N ALA A 21 9.24 -7.84 -14.28
CA ALA A 21 8.54 -7.18 -15.39
C ALA A 21 8.12 -8.12 -16.55
N PRO A 22 8.97 -9.04 -17.06
CA PRO A 22 8.60 -9.95 -18.15
C PRO A 22 7.47 -10.94 -17.80
N PHE A 23 7.20 -11.18 -16.51
CA PHE A 23 6.18 -12.11 -16.04
C PHE A 23 4.84 -11.43 -15.75
N LEU A 24 4.75 -10.11 -15.88
CA LEU A 24 3.52 -9.37 -15.66
C LEU A 24 2.57 -9.52 -16.84
N SER A 25 1.30 -9.79 -16.55
CA SER A 25 0.23 -9.88 -17.55
C SER A 25 -1.06 -9.31 -16.96
N GLY A 26 -1.98 -8.82 -17.80
CA GLY A 26 -3.24 -8.22 -17.35
C GLY A 26 -3.03 -6.95 -16.50
N GLU A 27 -3.77 -6.84 -15.39
CA GLU A 27 -3.72 -5.70 -14.47
C GLU A 27 -2.31 -5.37 -13.93
N PRO A 28 -1.48 -6.36 -13.52
CA PRO A 28 -0.08 -6.11 -13.17
C PRO A 28 0.78 -5.50 -14.29
N LEU A 29 0.50 -5.78 -15.58
CA LEU A 29 1.22 -5.14 -16.68
C LEU A 29 0.79 -3.67 -16.83
N LEU A 30 -0.50 -3.39 -16.65
CA LEU A 30 -1.01 -2.02 -16.64
C LEU A 30 -0.43 -1.20 -15.47
N ALA A 31 -0.13 -1.84 -14.33
CA ALA A 31 0.61 -1.20 -13.24
C ALA A 31 2.00 -0.75 -13.67
N LEU A 32 2.77 -1.62 -14.33
CA LEU A 32 4.09 -1.28 -14.85
C LEU A 32 4.04 -0.11 -15.84
N GLN A 33 3.05 -0.10 -16.73
CA GLN A 33 2.86 0.97 -17.73
C GLN A 33 2.42 2.30 -17.14
N ALA A 34 1.81 2.30 -15.95
CA ALA A 34 1.35 3.51 -15.28
C ALA A 34 2.47 4.25 -14.52
N LEU A 35 3.60 3.56 -14.28
CA LEU A 35 4.74 4.11 -13.56
C LEU A 35 5.72 4.81 -14.50
N THR A 36 6.45 5.81 -13.99
CA THR A 36 7.58 6.39 -14.72
C THR A 36 8.69 5.36 -14.90
N ALA A 37 9.60 5.56 -15.86
CA ALA A 37 10.72 4.65 -16.10
C ALA A 37 11.58 4.39 -14.84
N GLN A 38 11.68 5.38 -13.95
CA GLN A 38 12.44 5.24 -12.72
C GLN A 38 11.65 4.55 -11.59
N GLU A 39 10.33 4.73 -11.53
CA GLU A 39 9.47 4.00 -10.58
C GLU A 39 9.26 2.55 -11.01
N ALA A 40 9.20 2.28 -12.31
CA ALA A 40 9.12 0.93 -12.87
C ALA A 40 10.35 0.07 -12.54
N GLN A 41 11.50 0.69 -12.26
CA GLN A 41 12.72 0.02 -11.79
C GLN A 41 12.77 -0.16 -10.27
N ASP A 42 11.92 0.56 -9.51
CA ASP A 42 11.81 0.38 -8.07
C ASP A 42 10.78 -0.72 -7.78
N TYR A 43 11.26 -1.86 -7.27
CA TYR A 43 10.40 -2.99 -6.96
C TYR A 43 9.25 -2.64 -6.01
N CYS A 44 9.47 -1.73 -5.07
CA CYS A 44 8.44 -1.36 -4.11
C CYS A 44 7.38 -0.46 -4.73
N ALA A 45 7.77 0.49 -5.59
CA ALA A 45 6.80 1.26 -6.36
C ALA A 45 5.96 0.36 -7.29
N LEU A 46 6.63 -0.56 -8.02
CA LEU A 46 5.97 -1.53 -8.88
C LEU A 46 5.02 -2.44 -8.11
N ARG A 47 5.47 -3.02 -6.99
CA ARG A 47 4.65 -3.88 -6.13
C ARG A 47 3.43 -3.14 -5.60
N SER A 48 3.60 -1.91 -5.12
CA SER A 48 2.49 -1.10 -4.60
C SER A 48 1.43 -0.80 -5.67
N GLU A 49 1.84 -0.44 -6.88
CA GLU A 49 0.90 -0.18 -7.98
C GLU A 49 0.19 -1.47 -8.45
N ILE A 50 0.91 -2.60 -8.53
CA ILE A 50 0.31 -3.91 -8.83
C ILE A 50 -0.75 -4.23 -7.79
N LEU A 51 -0.42 -4.15 -6.50
CA LEU A 51 -1.35 -4.43 -5.40
C LEU A 51 -2.55 -3.47 -5.41
N ALA A 52 -2.36 -2.19 -5.76
CA ALA A 52 -3.45 -1.24 -5.90
C ALA A 52 -4.45 -1.66 -6.99
N ARG A 53 -3.96 -2.08 -8.16
CA ARG A 53 -4.80 -2.47 -9.29
C ARG A 53 -5.50 -3.81 -9.10
N VAL A 54 -4.83 -4.78 -8.48
CA VAL A 54 -5.46 -6.08 -8.19
C VAL A 54 -6.33 -6.08 -6.93
N GLY A 55 -6.59 -4.91 -6.32
CA GLY A 55 -7.41 -4.77 -5.12
C GLY A 55 -6.79 -5.38 -3.85
N MET A 56 -5.47 -5.63 -3.86
CA MET A 56 -4.71 -6.16 -2.72
C MET A 56 -3.91 -5.09 -1.96
N SER A 57 -4.18 -3.80 -2.19
CA SER A 57 -3.55 -2.71 -1.46
C SER A 57 -4.05 -2.59 -0.02
N PRO A 58 -3.27 -1.98 0.89
CA PRO A 58 -3.71 -1.69 2.26
C PRO A 58 -5.01 -0.86 2.29
N SER A 59 -5.18 0.09 1.37
CA SER A 59 -6.40 0.90 1.25
C SER A 59 -7.62 0.07 0.85
N ALA A 60 -7.48 -0.89 -0.06
CA ALA A 60 -8.55 -1.82 -0.42
C ALA A 60 -8.91 -2.74 0.76
N ALA A 61 -7.89 -3.23 1.50
CA ALA A 61 -8.08 -3.99 2.72
C ALA A 61 -8.83 -3.19 3.80
N ALA A 62 -8.53 -1.90 3.95
CA ALA A 62 -9.27 -1.01 4.84
C ALA A 62 -10.76 -0.96 4.44
N ILE A 63 -11.06 -0.73 3.16
CA ILE A 63 -12.45 -0.70 2.67
C ILE A 63 -13.17 -2.01 2.99
N GLU A 64 -12.55 -3.16 2.74
CA GLU A 64 -13.12 -4.48 3.06
C GLU A 64 -13.31 -4.69 4.57
N HIS A 65 -12.31 -4.31 5.38
CA HIS A 65 -12.39 -4.38 6.84
C HIS A 65 -13.59 -3.60 7.38
N HIS A 66 -13.81 -2.38 6.87
CA HIS A 66 -14.91 -1.52 7.31
C HIS A 66 -16.27 -1.91 6.73
N LYS A 67 -16.31 -2.62 5.61
CA LYS A 67 -17.54 -3.22 5.05
C LYS A 67 -17.85 -4.59 5.66
N TRP A 68 -16.94 -5.14 6.46
CA TRP A 68 -17.10 -6.46 7.03
C TRP A 68 -18.30 -6.49 7.99
N THR A 69 -19.12 -7.55 7.87
CA THR A 69 -20.27 -7.80 8.74
C THR A 69 -20.26 -9.27 9.17
N TYR A 70 -20.75 -9.55 10.38
CA TYR A 70 -20.91 -10.92 10.85
C TYR A 70 -21.88 -11.70 9.95
N ARG A 71 -21.52 -12.93 9.59
CA ARG A 71 -22.31 -13.81 8.72
C ARG A 71 -22.87 -14.98 9.53
N PRO A 72 -24.18 -15.02 9.80
CA PRO A 72 -24.83 -16.19 10.39
C PRO A 72 -24.57 -17.44 9.53
N GLY A 73 -24.29 -18.58 10.16
CA GLY A 73 -24.03 -19.85 9.47
C GLY A 73 -22.58 -20.11 9.06
N VAL A 74 -21.68 -19.12 9.17
CA VAL A 74 -20.22 -19.35 8.99
C VAL A 74 -19.57 -19.57 10.36
N PRO A 75 -18.67 -20.57 10.53
CA PRO A 75 -17.99 -20.81 11.80
C PRO A 75 -17.30 -19.55 12.36
N PRO A 76 -17.50 -19.18 13.64
CA PRO A 76 -16.91 -17.96 14.22
C PRO A 76 -15.40 -17.87 14.07
N ARG A 77 -14.69 -19.00 14.19
CA ARG A 77 -13.23 -19.06 14.01
C ARG A 77 -12.79 -18.62 12.61
N ASN A 78 -13.53 -19.03 11.57
CA ASN A 78 -13.22 -18.68 10.19
C ASN A 78 -13.45 -17.19 9.94
N GLN A 79 -14.54 -16.66 10.51
CA GLN A 79 -14.86 -15.24 10.45
C GLN A 79 -13.81 -14.38 11.15
N MET A 80 -13.38 -14.77 12.36
CA MET A 80 -12.31 -14.10 13.08
C MET A 80 -10.99 -14.15 12.32
N THR A 81 -10.63 -15.30 11.76
CA THR A 81 -9.38 -15.48 11.00
C THR A 81 -9.37 -14.58 9.75
N MET A 82 -10.50 -14.48 9.05
CA MET A 82 -10.65 -13.59 7.91
C MET A 82 -10.53 -12.12 8.35
N LEU A 83 -11.20 -11.71 9.43
CA LEU A 83 -11.12 -10.33 9.92
C LEU A 83 -9.69 -9.96 10.29
N LEU A 84 -8.98 -10.83 11.02
CA LEU A 84 -7.56 -10.64 11.35
C LEU A 84 -6.69 -10.50 10.09
N ARG A 85 -6.93 -11.28 9.04
CA ARG A 85 -6.21 -11.14 7.76
C ARG A 85 -6.46 -9.80 7.10
N LEU A 86 -7.71 -9.33 7.09
CA LEU A 86 -8.07 -8.01 6.55
C LEU A 86 -7.38 -6.90 7.34
N THR A 87 -7.42 -6.96 8.67
CA THR A 87 -6.76 -6.00 9.56
C THR A 87 -5.25 -6.00 9.36
N SER A 88 -4.61 -7.16 9.31
CA SER A 88 -3.16 -7.26 9.09
C SER A 88 -2.73 -6.73 7.73
N ARG A 89 -3.53 -6.96 6.67
CA ARG A 89 -3.25 -6.42 5.33
C ARG A 89 -3.46 -4.91 5.25
N TRP A 90 -4.39 -4.37 6.04
CA TRP A 90 -4.61 -2.93 6.13
C TRP A 90 -3.50 -2.23 6.93
N LEU A 91 -3.18 -2.72 8.12
CA LEU A 91 -2.27 -2.04 9.04
C LEU A 91 -0.80 -2.35 8.78
N GLU A 92 -0.51 -3.52 8.18
CA GLU A 92 0.84 -4.01 7.88
C GLU A 92 1.76 -3.97 9.12
N PRO A 93 1.39 -4.63 10.23
CA PRO A 93 2.11 -4.52 11.51
C PRO A 93 3.54 -5.09 11.47
N GLY A 94 3.89 -5.86 10.43
CA GLY A 94 5.26 -6.36 10.24
C GLY A 94 6.20 -5.37 9.56
N THR A 95 5.66 -4.33 8.92
CA THR A 95 6.44 -3.30 8.20
C THR A 95 6.25 -1.90 8.79
N SER A 96 5.27 -1.73 9.68
CA SER A 96 4.92 -0.44 10.27
C SER A 96 5.24 -0.42 11.77
N THR A 97 5.72 0.72 12.27
CA THR A 97 5.92 0.93 13.71
C THR A 97 4.58 1.03 14.46
N PRO A 98 4.53 0.80 15.79
CA PRO A 98 3.31 1.00 16.58
C PRO A 98 2.71 2.41 16.40
N GLU A 99 3.57 3.43 16.31
CA GLU A 99 3.19 4.82 16.07
C GLU A 99 2.55 5.00 14.69
N GLU A 100 3.13 4.42 13.64
CA GLU A 100 2.57 4.45 12.28
C GLU A 100 1.24 3.72 12.20
N VAL A 101 1.09 2.59 12.91
CA VAL A 101 -0.19 1.87 12.98
C VAL A 101 -1.25 2.74 13.64
N ALA A 102 -0.92 3.42 14.75
CA ALA A 102 -1.83 4.34 15.41
C ALA A 102 -2.22 5.53 14.50
N GLU A 103 -1.26 6.09 13.77
CA GLU A 103 -1.50 7.15 12.80
C GLU A 103 -2.43 6.68 11.67
N LYS A 104 -2.17 5.51 11.07
CA LYS A 104 -3.03 4.92 10.02
C LYS A 104 -4.48 4.78 10.50
N VAL A 105 -4.68 4.29 11.72
CA VAL A 105 -6.02 4.15 12.31
C VAL A 105 -6.68 5.51 12.55
N ALA A 106 -5.94 6.48 13.10
CA ALA A 106 -6.45 7.82 13.36
C ALA A 106 -6.85 8.55 12.08
N VAL A 107 -6.00 8.48 11.04
CA VAL A 107 -6.24 9.09 9.72
C VAL A 107 -7.45 8.46 9.04
N ASP A 108 -7.54 7.12 8.99
CA ASP A 108 -8.70 6.44 8.40
C ASP A 108 -10.01 6.81 9.13
N ARG A 109 -9.98 6.85 10.47
CA ARG A 109 -11.14 7.26 11.27
C ARG A 109 -11.55 8.70 10.98
N TYR A 110 -10.58 9.61 10.89
CA TYR A 110 -10.80 11.01 10.58
C TYR A 110 -11.45 11.19 9.21
N VAL A 111 -10.88 10.58 8.15
CA VAL A 111 -11.40 10.65 6.78
C VAL A 111 -12.83 10.10 6.67
N ARG A 112 -13.15 9.04 7.42
CA ARG A 112 -14.52 8.47 7.45
C ARG A 112 -15.51 9.37 8.17
N ALA A 113 -15.08 10.08 9.21
CA ALA A 113 -15.89 11.02 9.95
C ALA A 113 -16.15 12.33 9.19
N LEU A 114 -15.33 12.66 8.18
CA LEU A 114 -15.52 13.88 7.39
C LEU A 114 -16.87 13.89 6.66
N PRO A 115 -17.54 15.07 6.61
CA PRO A 115 -18.66 15.32 5.71
C PRO A 115 -18.35 14.97 4.25
N PRO A 116 -19.34 14.54 3.45
CA PRO A 116 -19.14 14.14 2.06
C PRO A 116 -18.42 15.18 1.19
N GLU A 117 -18.66 16.46 1.46
CA GLU A 117 -18.09 17.61 0.76
C GLU A 117 -16.58 17.69 0.98
N LEU A 118 -16.15 17.48 2.23
CA LEU A 118 -14.73 17.49 2.62
C LEU A 118 -14.02 16.20 2.22
N ARG A 119 -14.74 15.07 2.18
CA ARG A 119 -14.19 13.77 1.73
C ARG A 119 -13.77 13.80 0.26
N LYS A 120 -14.55 14.48 -0.60
CA LYS A 120 -14.18 14.68 -2.02
C LYS A 120 -12.90 15.51 -2.16
N ALA A 121 -12.73 16.55 -1.36
CA ALA A 121 -11.53 17.38 -1.37
C ALA A 121 -10.28 16.62 -0.91
N VAL A 122 -10.41 15.73 0.09
CA VAL A 122 -9.32 14.86 0.55
C VAL A 122 -8.98 13.79 -0.48
N ALA A 123 -9.98 13.19 -1.15
CA ALA A 123 -9.76 12.23 -2.23
C ALA A 123 -9.03 12.86 -3.43
N LEU A 124 -9.34 14.11 -3.78
CA LEU A 124 -8.69 14.85 -4.87
C LEU A 124 -7.25 15.27 -4.56
N ARG A 125 -6.88 15.40 -3.29
CA ARG A 125 -5.53 15.85 -2.88
C ARG A 125 -4.58 14.71 -2.54
N GLY A 126 -5.08 13.48 -2.47
CA GLY A 126 -4.38 12.35 -1.86
C GLY A 126 -4.18 12.62 -0.37
N VAL A 127 -4.42 11.64 0.49
CA VAL A 127 -4.03 11.78 1.90
C VAL A 127 -2.50 11.77 1.95
N GLN A 128 -1.89 12.94 1.83
CA GLN A 128 -0.52 13.13 2.28
C GLN A 128 -0.61 13.20 3.81
N SER A 129 -0.21 12.12 4.48
CA SER A 129 -0.03 12.15 5.93
C SER A 129 0.94 13.30 6.27
N PRO A 130 0.67 14.11 7.32
CA PRO A 130 1.65 15.04 7.87
C PRO A 130 2.76 14.22 8.53
N GLY A 131 3.71 13.79 7.70
CA GLY A 131 4.67 12.74 8.06
C GLY A 131 4.94 11.74 6.96
N ALA A 132 4.68 12.05 5.69
CA ALA A 132 5.06 11.25 4.53
C ALA A 132 6.58 11.01 4.45
N ARG A 133 7.10 10.20 5.36
CA ARG A 133 8.29 9.38 5.15
C ARG A 133 7.80 8.30 4.20
N VAL A 134 8.13 8.46 2.93
CA VAL A 134 8.11 7.34 2.00
C VAL A 134 9.09 6.33 2.60
N TYR A 135 8.57 5.30 3.27
CA TYR A 135 9.37 4.15 3.67
C TYR A 135 9.79 3.46 2.39
N THR A 136 10.96 3.84 1.88
CA THR A 136 11.62 3.08 0.83
C THR A 136 12.05 1.77 1.48
N CYS A 137 11.80 0.65 0.80
CA CYS A 137 12.26 -0.68 1.22
C CYS A 137 13.80 -0.78 1.36
N ASN A 138 14.53 0.28 1.01
CA ASN A 138 15.98 0.43 1.09
C ASN A 138 16.47 1.31 2.25
N GLY A 139 15.60 1.75 3.16
CA GLY A 139 16.01 2.54 4.33
C GLY A 139 16.64 3.91 3.99
N ARG A 140 16.52 4.40 2.74
CA ARG A 140 16.99 5.74 2.35
C ARG A 140 15.86 6.74 2.43
N LEU A 141 16.07 7.77 3.27
CA LEU A 141 15.28 9.00 3.29
C LEU A 141 15.43 9.71 1.94
N ARG A 142 14.33 9.88 1.18
CA ARG A 142 14.30 10.85 0.09
C ARG A 142 14.08 12.24 0.70
N HIS A 143 15.07 13.12 0.59
CA HIS A 143 14.87 14.54 0.84
C HIS A 143 14.03 15.11 -0.30
N GLN A 144 12.78 15.48 0.00
CA GLN A 144 11.99 16.34 -0.87
C GLN A 144 12.58 17.75 -0.77
N ILE A 145 13.40 18.16 -1.74
CA ILE A 145 13.81 19.56 -1.86
C ILE A 145 12.56 20.35 -2.27
N PRO A 146 12.10 21.36 -1.50
CA PRO A 146 11.01 22.21 -1.94
C PRO A 146 11.50 23.00 -3.16
N ARG A 147 10.77 22.95 -4.26
CA ARG A 147 11.01 23.83 -5.41
C ARG A 147 10.80 25.27 -4.96
N GLY A 148 11.89 25.93 -4.58
CA GLY A 148 11.93 27.38 -4.43
C GLY A 148 11.61 28.00 -5.77
N HIS A 149 10.47 28.66 -5.85
CA HIS A 149 10.24 29.70 -6.83
C HIS A 149 11.01 30.93 -6.34
N SER A 150 11.93 31.43 -7.15
CA SER A 150 12.38 32.83 -7.12
C SER A 150 13.23 33.12 -8.36
N PRO A 151 13.27 34.38 -8.81
CA PRO A 151 12.24 35.41 -8.82
C PRO A 151 11.66 35.63 -10.24
#